data_AF-A0A972GKS0-F1
#
_entry.id   AF-A0A972GKS0-F1
#
_cell.length_a   1.000
_cell.length_b   1.000
_cell.length_c   1.000
_cell.angle_alpha   90.00
_cell.angle_beta   90.00
_cell.angle_gamma   90.00
#
_symmetry.space_group_name_H-M   'P 1'
#
loop_
_entity.id
_entity.type
_entity.pdbx_description
1 polymer ?
#
loop_
_entity_poly.entity_id
_entity_poly.type
_entity_poly.pdbx_seq_one_letter_code
_entity_poly.pdbx_strand_id
1 'polypeptide(L)'
;MIGSLLRSARTGTYACIGALALFGDQVTEILGRFEKRGAQVERTTRKQLSHLTGSVHNEVVAEGQSVADKFEAAYDETSNVRDRVLHLLQIPTHSSVKNLNRQVTRLSIKVDVLNSILRTQEQPAVEEPFPGYDTLNVEDVTARLAQLDTASLHSVRTYEEHHDNRVMVMREVERLVLERNQSTPTETLVTVEPLPRYDELRADEITERLSGLSEAELRQVKQYEMKHQNRVTVTRAVDKLLTEQGES
;
A
#
# COMPACT_ATOMS: atom_id res chain seq x y z
N MET A 1 -11.26 -91.88 -57.26
CA MET A 1 -10.68 -91.85 -55.90
C MET A 1 -10.84 -90.52 -55.15
N ILE A 2 -11.42 -89.46 -55.71
CA ILE A 2 -11.55 -88.15 -55.02
C ILE A 2 -12.84 -88.06 -54.17
N GLY A 3 -13.90 -88.76 -54.57
CA GLY A 3 -15.20 -88.73 -53.88
C GLY A 3 -15.31 -89.53 -52.57
N SER A 4 -14.32 -90.39 -52.25
CA SER A 4 -14.27 -91.15 -50.97
C SER A 4 -13.52 -90.39 -49.88
N LEU A 5 -12.47 -89.66 -50.26
CA LEU A 5 -11.70 -88.79 -49.35
C LEU A 5 -12.52 -87.60 -48.84
N LEU A 6 -13.29 -86.95 -49.72
CA LEU A 6 -14.17 -85.84 -49.32
C LEU A 6 -15.30 -86.30 -48.38
N ARG A 7 -15.75 -87.56 -48.53
CA ARG A 7 -16.73 -88.18 -47.64
C ARG A 7 -16.10 -88.47 -46.28
N SER A 8 -14.91 -89.09 -46.24
CA SER A 8 -14.19 -89.40 -45.00
C SER A 8 -13.85 -88.15 -44.18
N ALA A 9 -13.39 -87.08 -44.84
CA ALA A 9 -13.08 -85.80 -44.18
C ALA A 9 -14.34 -85.16 -43.57
N ARG A 10 -15.47 -85.20 -44.29
CA ARG A 10 -16.76 -84.73 -43.78
C ARG A 10 -17.26 -85.60 -42.64
N THR A 11 -17.15 -86.92 -42.74
CA THR A 11 -17.54 -87.85 -41.66
C THR A 11 -16.69 -87.62 -40.42
N GLY A 12 -15.38 -87.34 -40.57
CA GLY A 12 -14.48 -87.02 -39.47
C GLY A 12 -14.81 -85.69 -38.78
N THR A 13 -15.16 -84.64 -39.54
CA THR A 13 -15.58 -83.36 -38.93
C THR A 13 -16.93 -83.47 -38.25
N TYR A 14 -17.90 -84.19 -38.84
CA TYR A 14 -19.17 -84.48 -38.18
C TYR A 14 -19.02 -85.39 -36.95
N ALA A 15 -18.03 -86.27 -36.94
CA ALA A 15 -17.69 -87.09 -35.76
C ALA A 15 -17.04 -86.25 -34.65
N CYS A 16 -16.12 -85.33 -34.97
CA CYS A 16 -15.56 -84.39 -33.98
C CYS A 16 -16.63 -83.43 -33.44
N ILE A 17 -17.49 -82.90 -34.30
CA ILE A 17 -18.61 -82.02 -33.88
C ILE A 17 -19.64 -82.83 -33.08
N GLY A 18 -19.93 -84.07 -33.48
CA GLY A 18 -20.83 -84.98 -32.75
C GLY A 18 -20.26 -85.39 -31.39
N ALA A 19 -18.95 -85.65 -31.30
CA ALA A 19 -18.25 -85.89 -30.03
C ALA A 19 -18.24 -84.63 -29.16
N LEU A 20 -18.00 -83.44 -29.73
CA LEU A 20 -18.13 -82.18 -29.01
C LEU A 20 -19.56 -81.87 -28.58
N ALA A 21 -20.58 -82.36 -29.29
CA ALA A 21 -21.98 -82.23 -28.90
C ALA A 21 -22.37 -83.26 -27.81
N LEU A 22 -21.86 -84.49 -27.88
CA LEU A 22 -22.09 -85.55 -26.89
C LEU A 22 -21.30 -85.35 -25.59
N PHE A 23 -20.11 -84.74 -25.68
CA PHE A 23 -19.23 -84.40 -24.55
C PHE A 23 -19.17 -82.90 -24.29
N GLY A 24 -20.12 -82.12 -24.84
CA GLY A 24 -20.15 -80.66 -24.73
C GLY A 24 -20.16 -80.19 -23.28
N ASP A 25 -20.86 -80.93 -22.42
CA ASP A 25 -20.90 -80.68 -20.98
C ASP A 25 -19.52 -80.88 -20.32
N GLN A 26 -18.72 -81.84 -20.77
CA GLN A 26 -17.37 -82.07 -20.22
C GLN A 26 -16.35 -81.03 -20.72
N VAL A 27 -16.45 -80.61 -21.98
CA VAL A 27 -15.56 -79.58 -22.55
C VAL A 27 -15.83 -78.22 -21.93
N THR A 28 -17.11 -77.86 -21.72
CA THR A 28 -17.49 -76.63 -21.02
C THR A 28 -17.03 -76.67 -19.55
N GLU A 29 -17.06 -77.82 -18.89
CA GLU A 29 -16.51 -77.98 -17.54
C GLU A 29 -14.98 -77.79 -17.50
N ILE A 30 -14.25 -78.35 -18.45
CA ILE A 30 -12.79 -78.19 -18.56
C ILE A 30 -12.44 -76.72 -18.85
N LEU A 31 -13.11 -76.10 -19.81
CA LEU A 31 -12.93 -74.68 -20.13
C LEU A 31 -13.26 -73.79 -18.93
N GLY A 32 -14.35 -74.09 -18.20
CA GLY A 32 -14.70 -73.39 -16.97
C GLY A 32 -13.65 -73.57 -15.86
N ARG A 33 -12.99 -74.74 -15.76
CA ARG A 33 -11.85 -74.94 -14.84
C ARG A 33 -10.63 -74.13 -15.27
N PHE A 34 -10.34 -74.05 -16.56
CA PHE A 34 -9.25 -73.23 -17.09
C PHE A 34 -9.51 -71.74 -16.89
N GLU A 35 -10.74 -71.28 -17.12
CA GLU A 35 -11.16 -69.90 -16.87
C GLU A 35 -11.01 -69.55 -15.38
N LYS A 36 -11.49 -70.42 -14.48
CA LYS A 36 -11.31 -70.24 -13.02
C LYS A 36 -9.85 -70.21 -12.61
N ARG A 37 -9.01 -71.08 -13.18
CA ARG A 37 -7.56 -71.09 -12.92
C ARG A 37 -6.85 -69.88 -13.50
N GLY A 38 -7.19 -69.46 -14.70
CA GLY A 38 -6.68 -68.25 -15.36
C GLY A 38 -7.02 -67.01 -14.55
N ALA A 39 -8.28 -66.85 -14.16
CA ALA A 39 -8.75 -65.77 -13.29
C ALA A 39 -8.04 -65.78 -11.92
N GLN A 40 -7.75 -66.97 -11.36
CA GLN A 40 -7.03 -67.08 -10.10
C GLN A 40 -5.56 -66.66 -10.22
N VAL A 41 -4.87 -67.10 -11.28
CA VAL A 41 -3.48 -66.72 -11.55
C VAL A 41 -3.39 -65.23 -11.82
N GLU A 42 -4.28 -64.67 -12.65
CA GLU A 42 -4.33 -63.23 -12.94
C GLU A 42 -4.57 -62.39 -11.67
N ARG A 43 -5.49 -62.80 -10.80
CA ARG A 43 -5.70 -62.11 -9.52
C ARG A 43 -4.46 -62.15 -8.63
N THR A 44 -3.71 -63.25 -8.66
CA THR A 44 -2.50 -63.42 -7.84
C THR A 44 -1.36 -62.58 -8.39
N THR A 45 -1.11 -62.64 -9.71
CA THR A 45 -0.08 -61.84 -10.37
C THR A 45 -0.39 -60.35 -10.32
N ARG A 46 -1.65 -59.95 -10.49
CA ARG A 46 -2.08 -58.55 -10.38
C ARG A 46 -1.87 -57.99 -8.98
N LYS A 47 -2.13 -58.78 -7.93
CA LYS A 47 -1.84 -58.40 -6.54
C LYS A 47 -0.33 -58.21 -6.34
N GLN A 48 0.49 -59.18 -6.74
CA GLN A 48 1.95 -59.09 -6.62
C GLN A 48 2.51 -57.90 -7.40
N LEU A 49 2.04 -57.67 -8.63
CA LEU A 49 2.42 -56.53 -9.44
C LEU A 49 2.03 -55.21 -8.76
N SER A 50 0.81 -55.10 -8.22
CA SER A 50 0.38 -53.89 -7.52
C SER A 50 1.23 -53.58 -6.28
N HIS A 51 1.67 -54.61 -5.56
CA HIS A 51 2.58 -54.43 -4.42
C HIS A 51 3.97 -53.99 -4.86
N LEU A 52 4.53 -54.59 -5.91
CA LEU A 52 5.83 -54.18 -6.45
C LEU A 52 5.78 -52.76 -7.01
N THR A 53 4.75 -52.41 -7.79
CA THR A 53 4.57 -51.04 -8.30
C THR A 53 4.40 -50.03 -7.17
N GLY A 54 3.66 -50.38 -6.12
CA GLY A 54 3.52 -49.53 -4.93
C GLY A 54 4.83 -49.36 -4.17
N SER A 55 5.60 -50.44 -3.99
CA SER A 55 6.91 -50.40 -3.31
C SER A 55 7.90 -49.54 -4.09
N VAL A 56 8.00 -49.73 -5.40
CA VAL A 56 8.88 -48.93 -6.28
C VAL A 56 8.46 -47.47 -6.27
N HIS A 57 7.15 -47.17 -6.32
CA HIS A 57 6.68 -45.79 -6.23
C HIS A 57 7.08 -45.14 -4.90
N ASN A 58 6.86 -45.84 -3.78
CA ASN A 58 7.21 -45.32 -2.46
C ASN A 58 8.72 -45.10 -2.30
N GLU A 59 9.55 -45.99 -2.84
CA GLU A 59 11.01 -45.87 -2.82
C GLU A 59 11.49 -44.69 -3.67
N VAL A 60 10.96 -44.53 -4.89
CA VAL A 60 11.26 -43.39 -5.76
C VAL A 60 10.80 -42.06 -5.13
N VAL A 61 9.66 -42.04 -4.46
CA VAL A 61 9.17 -40.85 -3.73
C VAL A 61 10.08 -40.54 -2.54
N ALA A 62 10.44 -41.54 -1.75
CA ALA A 62 11.31 -41.36 -0.58
C ALA A 62 12.73 -40.90 -0.99
N GLU A 63 13.28 -41.48 -2.06
CA GLU A 63 14.58 -41.07 -2.60
C GLU A 63 14.51 -39.68 -3.22
N GLY A 64 13.43 -39.37 -3.94
CA GLY A 64 13.16 -38.02 -4.46
C GLY A 64 13.07 -36.96 -3.37
N GLN A 65 12.41 -37.27 -2.25
CA GLN A 65 12.35 -36.40 -1.07
C GLN A 65 13.73 -36.23 -0.42
N SER A 66 14.46 -37.32 -0.20
CA SER A 66 15.83 -37.28 0.34
C SER A 66 16.78 -36.44 -0.51
N VAL A 67 16.66 -36.52 -1.83
CA VAL A 67 17.44 -35.71 -2.77
C VAL A 67 17.03 -34.24 -2.68
N ALA A 68 15.73 -33.93 -2.62
CA ALA A 68 15.25 -32.56 -2.44
C ALA A 68 15.75 -31.93 -1.13
N ASP A 69 15.67 -32.66 -0.02
CA ASP A 69 16.16 -32.20 1.30
C ASP A 69 17.67 -31.92 1.29
N LYS A 70 18.45 -32.78 0.62
CA LYS A 70 19.90 -32.57 0.45
C LYS A 70 20.21 -31.34 -0.39
N PHE A 71 19.45 -31.11 -1.46
CA PHE A 71 19.61 -29.91 -2.27
C PHE A 71 19.23 -28.66 -1.48
N GLU A 72 18.13 -28.67 -0.75
CA GLU A 72 17.71 -27.55 0.11
C GLU A 72 18.77 -27.23 1.16
N ALA A 73 19.32 -28.24 1.84
CA ALA A 73 20.41 -28.07 2.80
C ALA A 73 21.67 -27.48 2.16
N ALA A 74 22.04 -27.92 0.95
CA ALA A 74 23.19 -27.39 0.22
C ALA A 74 22.97 -25.93 -0.25
N TYR A 75 21.75 -25.60 -0.67
CA TYR A 75 21.38 -24.22 -1.00
C TYR A 75 21.44 -23.31 0.22
N ASP A 76 20.98 -23.78 1.38
CA ASP A 76 21.05 -23.03 2.62
C ASP A 76 22.50 -22.81 3.06
N GLU A 77 23.35 -23.83 2.97
CA GLU A 77 24.78 -23.70 3.31
C GLU A 77 25.49 -22.67 2.41
N THR A 78 25.29 -22.77 1.09
CA THR A 78 25.87 -21.81 0.14
C THR A 78 25.31 -20.40 0.32
N SER A 79 24.01 -20.26 0.61
CA SER A 79 23.39 -18.97 0.92
C SER A 79 23.97 -18.38 2.21
N ASN A 80 24.22 -19.19 3.23
CA ASN A 80 24.84 -18.75 4.48
C ASN A 80 26.29 -18.30 4.28
N VAL A 81 27.07 -19.04 3.49
CA VAL A 81 28.45 -18.65 3.16
C VAL A 81 28.47 -17.35 2.36
N ARG A 82 27.60 -17.22 1.34
CA ARG A 82 27.45 -15.99 0.57
C ARG A 82 27.11 -14.82 1.48
N ASP A 83 26.08 -14.97 2.32
CA ASP A 83 25.64 -13.90 3.20
C ASP A 83 26.73 -13.49 4.20
N ARG A 84 27.55 -14.43 4.68
CA ARG A 84 28.73 -14.13 5.51
C ARG A 84 29.79 -13.32 4.77
N VAL A 85 30.14 -13.70 3.53
CA VAL A 85 31.13 -12.97 2.72
C VAL A 85 30.63 -11.56 2.42
N LEU A 86 29.37 -11.44 2.03
CA LEU A 86 28.74 -10.13 1.77
C LEU A 86 28.74 -9.27 3.03
N HIS A 87 28.44 -9.84 4.19
CA HIS A 87 28.51 -9.14 5.47
C HIS A 87 29.94 -8.64 5.79
N LEU A 88 30.98 -9.45 5.52
CA LEU A 88 32.38 -9.03 5.69
C LEU A 88 32.77 -7.89 4.74
N LEU A 89 32.25 -7.90 3.52
CA LEU A 89 32.41 -6.82 2.54
C LEU A 89 31.53 -5.60 2.82
N GLN A 90 30.80 -5.59 3.95
CA GLN A 90 29.84 -4.55 4.32
C GLN A 90 28.74 -4.32 3.26
N ILE A 91 28.47 -5.35 2.45
CA ILE A 91 27.39 -5.32 1.48
C ILE A 91 26.12 -5.83 2.18
N PRO A 92 25.03 -5.04 2.19
CA PRO A 92 23.77 -5.47 2.79
C PRO A 92 23.24 -6.76 2.13
N THR A 93 23.02 -7.79 2.93
CA THR A 93 22.42 -9.04 2.45
C THR A 93 20.90 -8.90 2.37
N HIS A 94 20.28 -9.68 1.48
CA HIS A 94 18.82 -9.75 1.40
C HIS A 94 18.18 -10.13 2.75
N SER A 95 18.82 -11.03 3.49
CA SER A 95 18.43 -11.43 4.85
C SER A 95 18.49 -10.26 5.84
N SER A 96 19.54 -9.43 5.80
CA SER A 96 19.70 -8.24 6.63
C SER A 96 18.66 -7.18 6.32
N VAL A 97 18.41 -6.90 5.03
CA VAL A 97 17.35 -5.97 4.59
C VAL A 97 15.97 -6.44 5.05
N LYS A 98 15.67 -7.75 4.90
CA LYS A 98 14.41 -8.34 5.37
C LYS A 98 14.25 -8.24 6.90
N ASN A 99 15.32 -8.46 7.66
CA ASN A 99 15.30 -8.32 9.11
C ASN A 99 15.08 -6.86 9.51
N LEU A 100 15.81 -5.92 8.88
CA LEU A 100 15.64 -4.49 9.12
C LEU A 100 14.22 -4.03 8.82
N ASN A 101 13.63 -4.48 7.71
CA ASN A 101 12.24 -4.15 7.38
C ASN A 101 11.27 -4.65 8.47
N ARG A 102 11.44 -5.88 8.97
CA ARG A 102 10.62 -6.39 10.09
C ARG A 102 10.79 -5.55 11.37
N GLN A 103 12.02 -5.10 11.65
CA GLN A 103 12.30 -4.23 12.80
C GLN A 103 11.62 -2.88 12.63
N VAL A 104 11.71 -2.27 11.44
CA VAL A 104 11.02 -1.02 11.11
C VAL A 104 9.52 -1.17 11.26
N THR A 105 8.91 -2.24 10.73
CA THR A 105 7.47 -2.49 10.92
C THR A 105 7.10 -2.59 12.40
N ARG A 106 7.90 -3.33 13.19
CA ARG A 106 7.66 -3.45 14.64
C ARG A 106 7.81 -2.11 15.36
N LEU A 107 8.81 -1.32 15.01
CA LEU A 107 9.03 0.01 15.59
C LEU A 107 7.90 0.96 15.20
N SER A 108 7.43 0.93 13.95
CA SER A 108 6.27 1.70 13.51
C SER A 108 5.06 1.40 14.39
N ILE A 109 4.73 0.11 14.57
CA ILE A 109 3.61 -0.30 15.45
C ILE A 109 3.82 0.20 16.88
N LYS A 110 5.03 0.11 17.42
CA LYS A 110 5.34 0.62 18.76
C LYS A 110 5.17 2.14 18.86
N VAL A 111 5.60 2.88 17.84
CA VAL A 111 5.45 4.33 17.77
C VAL A 111 3.97 4.68 17.70
N ASP A 112 3.18 3.97 16.89
CA ASP A 112 1.73 4.18 16.77
C ASP A 112 1.03 3.93 18.12
N VAL A 113 1.42 2.87 18.82
CA VAL A 113 0.91 2.56 20.17
C VAL A 113 1.35 3.59 21.20
N LEU A 114 2.61 4.03 21.18
CA LEU A 114 3.08 5.07 22.09
C LEU A 114 2.37 6.38 21.83
N ASN A 115 2.15 6.75 20.57
CA ASN A 115 1.39 7.93 20.18
C ASN A 115 -0.07 7.83 20.63
N SER A 116 -0.71 6.66 20.55
CA SER A 116 -2.08 6.50 21.06
C SER A 116 -2.14 6.60 22.59
N ILE A 117 -1.16 6.05 23.30
CA ILE A 117 -1.03 6.18 24.75
C ILE A 117 -0.79 7.63 25.15
N LEU A 118 0.13 8.32 24.47
CA LEU A 118 0.39 9.75 24.71
C LEU A 118 -0.88 10.57 24.48
N ARG A 119 -1.61 10.37 23.36
CA ARG A 119 -2.92 11.03 23.16
C ARG A 119 -3.90 10.79 24.31
N THR A 120 -3.90 9.59 24.88
CA THR A 120 -4.78 9.24 26.02
C THR A 120 -4.31 9.86 27.33
N GLN A 121 -3.00 10.04 27.53
CA GLN A 121 -2.43 10.57 28.77
C GLN A 121 -2.26 12.09 28.76
N GLU A 122 -2.01 12.66 27.58
CA GLU A 122 -1.79 14.09 27.37
C GLU A 122 -3.06 14.84 27.05
N GLN A 123 -4.25 14.23 27.02
CA GLN A 123 -5.50 14.94 26.81
C GLN A 123 -5.56 16.08 27.84
N PRO A 124 -5.14 17.32 27.46
CA PRO A 124 -5.15 18.39 28.40
C PRO A 124 -6.62 18.65 28.62
N ALA A 125 -7.00 19.22 29.75
CA ALA A 125 -8.26 19.95 29.80
C ALA A 125 -8.12 21.18 28.88
N VAL A 126 -8.00 20.98 27.57
CA VAL A 126 -8.30 22.00 26.58
C VAL A 126 -9.78 22.15 26.74
N GLU A 127 -10.18 23.16 27.50
CA GLU A 127 -11.57 23.51 27.68
C GLU A 127 -12.23 23.54 26.30
N GLU A 128 -13.46 23.02 26.24
CA GLU A 128 -14.25 23.02 25.01
C GLU A 128 -14.15 24.40 24.36
N PRO A 129 -13.85 24.50 23.05
CA PRO A 129 -13.67 25.78 22.38
C PRO A 129 -14.86 26.71 22.56
N PHE A 130 -16.04 26.09 22.68
CA PHE A 130 -17.27 26.73 23.13
C PHE A 130 -18.21 25.69 23.75
N PRO A 131 -19.16 26.10 24.59
CA PRO A 131 -20.02 25.16 25.34
C PRO A 131 -20.81 24.23 24.43
N GLY A 132 -20.73 22.93 24.71
CA GLY A 132 -21.49 21.89 23.99
C GLY A 132 -20.88 21.51 22.64
N TYR A 133 -19.63 21.88 22.38
CA TYR A 133 -18.91 21.60 21.13
C TYR A 133 -18.98 20.13 20.71
N ASP A 134 -18.69 19.22 21.65
CA ASP A 134 -18.62 17.77 21.41
C ASP A 134 -19.97 17.14 21.01
N THR A 135 -21.08 17.81 21.37
CA THR A 135 -22.42 17.31 21.07
C THR A 135 -22.92 17.71 19.69
N LEU A 136 -22.20 18.58 18.98
CA LEU A 136 -22.64 19.16 17.70
C LEU A 136 -22.21 18.31 16.49
N ASN A 137 -23.12 18.22 15.52
CA ASN A 137 -22.81 17.59 14.24
C ASN A 137 -21.88 18.48 13.38
N VAL A 138 -21.23 17.89 12.37
CA VAL A 138 -20.25 18.58 11.52
C VAL A 138 -20.88 19.83 10.90
N GLU A 139 -22.12 19.71 10.42
CA GLU A 139 -22.86 20.82 9.78
C GLU A 139 -23.07 21.99 10.76
N ASP A 140 -23.52 21.69 11.98
CA ASP A 140 -23.75 22.70 13.02
C ASP A 140 -22.44 23.38 13.46
N VAL A 141 -21.36 22.59 13.58
CA VAL A 141 -20.02 23.11 13.88
C VAL A 141 -19.58 24.05 12.77
N THR A 142 -19.66 23.65 11.50
CA THR A 142 -19.24 24.51 10.37
C THR A 142 -20.03 25.81 10.29
N ALA A 143 -21.34 25.77 10.55
CA ALA A 143 -22.17 26.97 10.63
C ALA A 143 -21.73 27.90 11.76
N ARG A 144 -21.29 27.34 12.90
CA ARG A 144 -20.80 28.11 14.04
C ARG A 144 -19.42 28.69 13.79
N LEU A 145 -18.50 27.96 13.15
CA LEU A 145 -17.15 28.42 12.82
C LEU A 145 -17.13 29.68 11.94
N ALA A 146 -18.12 29.82 11.05
CA ALA A 146 -18.31 31.01 10.23
C ALA A 146 -18.57 32.28 11.05
N GLN A 147 -18.95 32.16 12.33
CA GLN A 147 -19.23 33.28 13.24
C GLN A 147 -18.10 33.53 14.26
N LEU A 148 -17.13 32.62 14.37
CA LEU A 148 -16.02 32.73 15.33
C LEU A 148 -14.91 33.67 14.84
N ASP A 149 -14.12 34.21 15.77
CA ASP A 149 -12.92 34.99 15.46
C ASP A 149 -11.72 34.07 15.11
N THR A 150 -10.62 34.66 14.62
CA THR A 150 -9.42 33.90 14.24
C THR A 150 -8.75 33.23 15.45
N ALA A 151 -8.78 33.86 16.62
CA ALA A 151 -8.24 33.28 17.85
C ALA A 151 -9.00 32.01 18.28
N SER A 152 -10.33 32.03 18.24
CA SER A 152 -11.17 30.87 18.57
C SER A 152 -11.14 29.80 17.48
N LEU A 153 -10.90 30.17 16.21
CA LEU A 153 -10.63 29.18 15.17
C LEU A 153 -9.34 28.39 15.46
N HIS A 154 -8.30 29.07 15.96
CA HIS A 154 -7.06 28.40 16.35
C HIS A 154 -7.28 27.49 17.57
N SER A 155 -8.10 27.88 18.55
CA SER A 155 -8.43 27.00 19.68
C SER A 155 -9.23 25.77 19.24
N VAL A 156 -10.20 25.92 18.34
CA VAL A 156 -10.92 24.78 17.73
C VAL A 156 -9.96 23.85 16.99
N ARG A 157 -9.02 24.40 16.21
CA ARG A 157 -8.00 23.61 15.51
C ARG A 157 -7.19 22.77 16.49
N THR A 158 -6.66 23.40 17.55
CA THR A 158 -5.88 22.68 18.56
C THR A 158 -6.72 21.64 19.28
N TYR A 159 -8.00 21.92 19.53
CA TYR A 159 -8.91 20.98 20.16
C TYR A 159 -9.15 19.75 19.27
N GLU A 160 -9.52 19.96 18.00
CA GLU A 160 -9.76 18.88 17.03
C GLU A 160 -8.51 18.03 16.77
N GLU A 161 -7.32 18.64 16.69
CA GLU A 161 -6.05 17.91 16.51
C GLU A 161 -5.78 16.88 17.63
N HIS A 162 -6.28 17.14 18.85
CA HIS A 162 -6.11 16.27 20.02
C HIS A 162 -7.31 15.37 20.32
N HIS A 163 -8.47 15.63 19.72
CA HIS A 163 -9.71 14.87 19.93
C HIS A 163 -10.03 14.00 18.70
N ASP A 164 -11.23 14.17 18.13
CA ASP A 164 -11.76 13.31 17.06
C ASP A 164 -11.12 13.57 15.68
N ASN A 165 -10.27 14.61 15.56
CA ASN A 165 -9.57 15.00 14.34
C ASN A 165 -10.50 14.98 13.11
N ARG A 166 -11.65 15.63 13.23
CA ARG A 166 -12.68 15.61 12.18
C ARG A 166 -12.17 16.40 10.98
N VAL A 167 -11.72 15.68 9.96
CA VAL A 167 -11.06 16.24 8.76
C VAL A 167 -11.88 17.36 8.10
N MET A 168 -13.21 17.26 8.09
CA MET A 168 -14.09 18.29 7.53
C MET A 168 -14.03 19.60 8.32
N VAL A 169 -14.03 19.51 9.66
CA VAL A 169 -13.94 20.67 10.56
C VAL A 169 -12.58 21.33 10.42
N MET A 170 -11.50 20.53 10.40
CA MET A 170 -10.13 21.03 10.21
C MET A 170 -9.95 21.79 8.88
N ARG A 171 -10.50 21.26 7.79
CA ARG A 171 -10.48 21.93 6.47
C ARG A 171 -11.28 23.24 6.49
N GLU A 172 -12.42 23.24 7.17
CA GLU A 172 -13.26 24.44 7.29
C GLU A 172 -12.54 25.54 8.08
N VAL A 173 -11.93 25.18 9.21
CA VAL A 173 -11.13 26.09 10.02
C VAL A 173 -9.99 26.68 9.20
N GLU A 174 -9.23 25.86 8.48
CA GLU A 174 -8.13 26.33 7.63
C GLU A 174 -8.62 27.28 6.53
N ARG A 175 -9.76 26.97 5.89
CA ARG A 175 -10.37 27.84 4.88
C ARG A 175 -10.76 29.19 5.48
N LEU A 176 -11.44 29.21 6.63
CA LEU A 176 -11.89 30.43 7.28
C LEU A 176 -10.74 31.27 7.83
N VAL A 177 -9.68 30.65 8.37
CA VAL A 177 -8.44 31.36 8.76
C VAL A 177 -7.82 32.02 7.53
N LEU A 178 -7.72 31.30 6.41
CA LEU A 178 -7.16 31.84 5.18
C LEU A 178 -8.00 32.98 4.61
N GLU A 179 -9.32 32.81 4.54
CA GLU A 179 -10.27 33.84 4.10
C GLU A 179 -10.19 35.08 5.00
N ARG A 180 -10.12 34.93 6.32
CA ARG A 180 -10.04 36.06 7.27
C ARG A 180 -8.68 36.75 7.26
N ASN A 181 -7.59 36.02 7.07
CA ASN A 181 -6.26 36.60 6.88
C ASN A 181 -6.14 37.35 5.54
N GLN A 182 -6.90 36.92 4.52
CA GLN A 182 -7.03 37.65 3.25
C GLN A 182 -8.03 38.81 3.34
N SER A 183 -9.04 38.67 4.20
CA SER A 183 -10.15 39.61 4.37
C SER A 183 -10.03 40.51 5.60
N THR A 184 -8.88 40.54 6.30
CA THR A 184 -8.66 41.55 7.34
C THR A 184 -8.99 42.89 6.72
N PRO A 185 -10.08 43.54 7.16
CA PRO A 185 -10.26 44.92 6.84
C PRO A 185 -9.11 45.58 7.58
N THR A 186 -8.24 46.23 6.83
CA THR A 186 -7.60 47.43 7.33
C THR A 186 -8.72 48.40 7.66
N GLU A 187 -9.39 48.20 8.80
CA GLU A 187 -10.30 49.16 9.42
C GLU A 187 -9.45 50.10 10.28
N THR A 188 -8.35 50.57 9.71
CA THR A 188 -8.12 52.01 9.59
C THR A 188 -7.37 52.32 8.28
N LEU A 189 -7.87 51.89 7.12
CA LEU A 189 -7.62 52.62 5.87
C LEU A 189 -8.43 53.92 5.94
N VAL A 190 -7.97 54.83 6.79
CA VAL A 190 -7.76 56.16 6.25
C VAL A 190 -6.91 55.87 5.01
N THR A 191 -7.40 56.22 3.83
CA THR A 191 -6.56 56.46 2.67
C THR A 191 -5.60 57.60 3.07
N VAL A 192 -4.67 57.30 3.98
CA VAL A 192 -3.54 58.16 4.30
C VAL A 192 -2.71 58.00 3.06
N GLU A 193 -2.91 58.92 2.13
CA GLU A 193 -1.89 59.19 1.13
C GLU A 193 -0.56 59.21 1.91
N PRO A 194 0.39 58.34 1.57
CA PRO A 194 1.59 58.15 2.40
C PRO A 194 2.39 59.45 2.51
N LEU A 195 2.14 60.40 1.60
CA LEU A 195 2.48 61.81 1.75
C LEU A 195 1.26 62.67 1.38
N PRO A 196 1.13 63.90 1.89
CA PRO A 196 0.09 64.82 1.44
C PRO A 196 0.16 65.06 -0.08
N ARG A 197 -0.97 64.89 -0.77
CA ARG A 197 -1.16 65.04 -2.22
C ARG A 197 -0.31 64.05 -3.03
N TYR A 198 -0.09 62.85 -2.50
CA TYR A 198 0.81 61.84 -3.10
C TYR A 198 0.47 61.55 -4.57
N ASP A 199 -0.81 61.42 -4.90
CA ASP A 199 -1.27 61.09 -6.25
C ASP A 199 -1.03 62.21 -7.28
N GLU A 200 -0.85 63.46 -6.82
CA GLU A 200 -0.58 64.63 -7.66
C GLU A 200 0.91 64.85 -7.93
N LEU A 201 1.80 64.25 -7.13
CA LEU A 201 3.24 64.40 -7.27
C LEU A 201 3.78 63.60 -8.45
N ARG A 202 4.84 64.10 -9.08
CA ARG A 202 5.61 63.35 -10.08
C ARG A 202 6.58 62.38 -9.41
N ALA A 203 6.97 61.34 -10.14
CA ALA A 203 7.90 60.33 -9.63
C ALA A 203 9.19 60.94 -9.05
N ASP A 204 9.73 61.97 -9.69
CA ASP A 204 10.96 62.65 -9.25
C ASP A 204 10.75 63.38 -7.90
N GLU A 205 9.63 64.08 -7.74
CA GLU A 205 9.26 64.79 -6.51
C GLU A 205 8.99 63.83 -5.34
N ILE A 206 8.43 62.65 -5.65
CA ILE A 206 8.23 61.58 -4.67
C ILE A 206 9.61 61.09 -4.20
N THR A 207 10.53 60.79 -5.12
CA THR A 207 11.85 60.25 -4.75
C THR A 207 12.67 61.18 -3.87
N GLU A 208 12.52 62.49 -4.02
CA GLU A 208 13.17 63.47 -3.14
C GLU A 208 12.62 63.38 -1.71
N ARG A 209 11.29 63.24 -1.56
CA ARG A 209 10.63 63.12 -0.25
C ARG A 209 10.84 61.76 0.42
N LEU A 210 11.15 60.70 -0.32
CA LEU A 210 11.44 59.38 0.24
C LEU A 210 12.69 59.36 1.12
N SER A 211 13.67 60.21 0.83
CA SER A 211 14.97 60.22 1.54
C SER A 211 14.86 60.60 3.03
N GLY A 212 13.76 61.23 3.45
CA GLY A 212 13.51 61.64 4.83
C GLY A 212 12.54 60.73 5.60
N LEU A 213 12.07 59.63 5.01
CA LEU A 213 11.09 58.73 5.62
C LEU A 213 11.77 57.59 6.40
N SER A 214 11.08 57.12 7.44
CA SER A 214 11.45 55.93 8.21
C SER A 214 11.17 54.64 7.44
N GLU A 215 11.78 53.53 7.85
CA GLU A 215 11.58 52.22 7.21
C GLU A 215 10.11 51.79 7.17
N ALA A 216 9.35 52.08 8.25
CA ALA A 216 7.92 51.79 8.32
C ALA A 216 7.12 52.59 7.28
N GLU A 217 7.43 53.87 7.10
CA GLU A 217 6.80 54.76 6.12
C GLU A 217 7.20 54.38 4.69
N LEU A 218 8.46 53.98 4.45
CA LEU A 218 8.92 53.45 3.16
C LEU A 218 8.15 52.19 2.77
N ARG A 219 7.94 51.26 3.70
CA ARG A 219 7.10 50.06 3.45
C ARG A 219 5.64 50.45 3.14
N GLN A 220 5.10 51.46 3.81
CA GLN A 220 3.76 51.97 3.55
C GLN A 220 3.66 52.57 2.14
N VAL A 221 4.63 53.37 1.70
CA VAL A 221 4.70 53.90 0.32
C VAL A 221 4.78 52.76 -0.70
N LYS A 222 5.61 51.74 -0.46
CA LYS A 222 5.72 50.57 -1.35
C LYS A 222 4.38 49.86 -1.53
N GLN A 223 3.69 49.59 -0.42
CA GLN A 223 2.37 48.96 -0.46
C GLN A 223 1.32 49.83 -1.16
N TYR A 224 1.38 51.15 -0.96
CA TYR A 224 0.50 52.10 -1.63
C TYR A 224 0.75 52.12 -3.14
N GLU A 225 2.00 52.24 -3.60
CA GLU A 225 2.36 52.23 -5.03
C GLU A 225 1.98 50.93 -5.73
N MET A 226 2.23 49.78 -5.09
CA MET A 226 1.85 48.47 -5.64
C MET A 226 0.35 48.34 -5.89
N LYS A 227 -0.49 49.03 -5.10
CA LYS A 227 -1.95 49.00 -5.21
C LYS A 227 -2.53 50.06 -6.15
N HIS A 228 -1.78 51.11 -6.46
CA HIS A 228 -2.26 52.23 -7.26
C HIS A 228 -1.57 52.27 -8.64
N GLN A 229 -0.63 53.19 -8.84
CA GLN A 229 -0.06 53.48 -10.16
C GLN A 229 1.19 52.65 -10.48
N ASN A 230 1.74 51.93 -9.51
CA ASN A 230 2.91 51.05 -9.62
C ASN A 230 4.06 51.69 -10.40
N ARG A 231 4.43 52.91 -10.02
CA ARG A 231 5.48 53.68 -10.70
C ARG A 231 6.83 53.05 -10.40
N VAL A 232 7.40 52.36 -11.38
CA VAL A 232 8.66 51.59 -11.26
C VAL A 232 9.81 52.42 -10.68
N THR A 233 9.88 53.71 -11.02
CA THR A 233 10.89 54.65 -10.49
C THR A 233 10.80 54.80 -8.98
N VAL A 234 9.58 54.90 -8.44
CA VAL A 234 9.32 55.07 -7.01
C VAL A 234 9.59 53.76 -6.27
N THR A 235 9.07 52.64 -6.75
CA THR A 235 9.30 51.31 -6.13
C THR A 235 10.78 50.97 -6.02
N ARG A 236 11.57 51.26 -7.08
CA ARG A 236 13.03 51.05 -7.05
C ARG A 236 13.74 51.97 -6.06
N ALA A 237 13.31 53.22 -5.94
CA ALA A 237 13.88 54.15 -4.97
C ALA A 237 13.59 53.72 -3.53
N VAL A 238 12.37 53.25 -3.26
CA VAL A 238 11.99 52.69 -1.95
C VAL A 238 12.81 51.45 -1.62
N ASP A 239 12.96 50.51 -2.56
CA ASP A 239 13.73 49.28 -2.34
C ASP A 239 15.20 49.58 -2.05
N LYS A 240 15.79 50.57 -2.75
CA LYS A 240 17.15 51.02 -2.50
C LYS A 240 17.30 51.59 -1.09
N LEU A 241 16.42 52.50 -0.68
CA LEU A 241 16.46 53.14 0.64
C LEU A 241 16.19 52.14 1.77
N LEU A 242 15.31 51.17 1.56
CA LEU A 242 15.03 50.12 2.55
C LEU A 242 16.23 49.19 2.74
N THR A 243 17.01 48.94 1.68
CA THR A 243 18.26 48.18 1.77
C THR A 243 19.33 48.99 2.50
N GLU A 244 19.46 50.28 2.19
CA GLU A 244 20.43 51.19 2.84
C GLU A 244 20.12 51.42 4.34
N GLN A 245 18.83 51.45 4.73
CA GLN A 245 18.41 51.62 6.12
C GLN A 245 18.43 50.31 6.94
N GLY A 246 18.34 49.15 6.30
CA GLY A 246 18.43 47.84 6.96
C GLY A 246 19.86 47.35 7.23
N GLU A 247 20.87 48.05 6.70
CA GLU A 247 22.30 47.74 6.87
C GLU A 247 22.98 48.58 7.99
N SER A 248 22.23 49.42 8.72
CA SER A 248 22.70 50.17 9.91
C SER A 248 22.18 49.58 11.21
#